data_AF-A0A8T6W517-F1
#
_entry.id   AF-A0A8T6W517-F1
#
_cell.length_a   1.000
_cell.length_b   1.000
_cell.length_c   1.000
_cell.angle_alpha   90.00
_cell.angle_beta   90.00
_cell.angle_gamma   90.00
#
_symmetry.space_group_name_H-M   'P 1'
#
loop_
_entity.id
_entity.type
_entity.pdbx_description
1 polymer ?
#
loop_
_entity_poly.entity_id
_entity_poly.type
_entity_poly.pdbx_seq_one_letter_code
_entity_poly.pdbx_strand_id
1 'polypeptide(L)'
;PGDCHYQSGNLEAREKFEALLKVLRNAGLDGRFRYEWVSASEGQRFGEVVGEFTDHIRTMGPSPVAGDDKVQFKLKAAQREVGDFRLRWLVGRQRHILEEGDVYGQERSLEEWDEVLERVLRDEFIRAQIIEATAQSPASVEDMAEVIGVDSAEVFRHVQRLRYKGKVMMAGHRDQSPLYKATGVEAE
;
A
#
# COMPACT_ATOMS: atom_id res chain seq x y z
N PRO A 1 1.61 -20.80 15.23
CA PRO A 1 0.38 -20.27 14.58
C PRO A 1 -0.78 -21.22 14.85
N GLY A 2 -1.97 -20.71 15.21
CA GLY A 2 -3.11 -21.52 15.64
C GLY A 2 -3.46 -21.45 17.13
N ASP A 3 -2.54 -21.01 18.00
CA ASP A 3 -2.79 -20.84 19.45
C ASP A 3 -3.43 -19.50 19.81
N CYS A 4 -4.17 -18.89 18.88
CA CYS A 4 -4.83 -17.63 19.18
C CYS A 4 -5.95 -17.89 20.19
N HIS A 5 -5.98 -17.10 21.26
CA HIS A 5 -7.08 -17.15 22.23
C HIS A 5 -8.46 -16.94 21.57
N TYR A 6 -8.49 -16.17 20.49
CA TYR A 6 -9.67 -15.91 19.68
C TYR A 6 -9.72 -16.75 18.40
N GLN A 7 -9.14 -17.96 18.45
CA GLN A 7 -9.13 -18.99 17.40
C GLN A 7 -8.33 -18.62 16.15
N SER A 8 -8.81 -17.67 15.35
CA SER A 8 -8.29 -17.41 14.00
C SER A 8 -7.76 -15.98 13.81
N GLY A 9 -7.82 -15.14 14.84
CA GLY A 9 -7.41 -13.74 14.74
C GLY A 9 -5.94 -13.52 14.32
N ASN A 10 -5.04 -14.43 14.71
CA ASN A 10 -3.65 -14.41 14.26
C ASN A 10 -3.51 -14.77 12.76
N LEU A 11 -4.35 -15.66 12.25
CA LEU A 11 -4.37 -16.02 10.83
C LEU A 11 -4.82 -14.82 9.99
N GLU A 12 -5.88 -14.12 10.42
CA GLU A 12 -6.32 -12.87 9.77
C GLU A 12 -5.25 -11.76 9.85
N ALA A 13 -4.54 -11.67 10.97
CA ALA A 13 -3.45 -10.71 11.13
C ALA A 13 -2.28 -11.02 10.19
N ARG A 14 -1.95 -12.30 9.99
CA ARG A 14 -0.90 -12.72 9.06
C ARG A 14 -1.16 -12.19 7.65
N GLU A 15 -2.35 -12.39 7.09
CA GLU A 15 -2.65 -11.91 5.73
C GLU A 15 -2.51 -10.38 5.60
N LYS A 16 -2.89 -9.64 6.66
CA LYS A 16 -2.72 -8.19 6.72
C LYS A 16 -1.26 -7.78 6.81
N PHE A 17 -0.43 -8.52 7.56
CA PHE A 17 1.00 -8.24 7.67
C PHE A 17 1.73 -8.52 6.36
N GLU A 18 1.37 -9.58 5.64
CA GLU A 18 1.92 -9.87 4.31
C GLU A 18 1.58 -8.76 3.30
N ALA A 19 0.35 -8.27 3.30
CA ALA A 19 -0.03 -7.11 2.49
C ALA A 19 0.72 -5.83 2.92
N LEU A 20 0.90 -5.61 4.22
CA LEU A 20 1.63 -4.46 4.75
C LEU A 20 3.11 -4.47 4.33
N LEU A 21 3.76 -5.64 4.32
CA LEU A 21 5.13 -5.79 3.83
C LEU A 21 5.26 -5.31 2.38
N LYS A 22 4.32 -5.69 1.51
CA LYS A 22 4.27 -5.24 0.10
C LYS A 22 4.08 -3.73 -0.01
N VAL A 23 3.17 -3.16 0.77
CA VAL A 23 2.92 -1.70 0.82
C VAL A 23 4.16 -0.93 1.29
N LEU A 24 4.81 -1.38 2.37
CA LEU A 24 6.01 -0.73 2.91
C LEU A 24 7.18 -0.83 1.94
N ARG A 25 7.33 -1.94 1.22
CA ARG A 25 8.32 -2.10 0.16
C ARG A 25 8.10 -1.07 -0.96
N ASN A 26 6.87 -0.90 -1.41
CA ASN A 26 6.52 0.12 -2.41
C ASN A 26 6.83 1.55 -1.93
N ALA A 27 6.71 1.78 -0.61
CA ALA A 27 7.06 3.04 0.04
C ALA A 27 8.58 3.26 0.27
N GLY A 28 9.43 2.28 -0.05
CA GLY A 28 10.87 2.34 0.21
C GLY A 28 11.25 2.08 1.68
N LEU A 29 10.38 1.42 2.44
CA LEU A 29 10.55 1.08 3.85
C LEU A 29 10.71 -0.44 4.07
N ASP A 30 11.18 -1.15 3.04
CA ASP A 30 11.39 -2.59 3.10
C ASP A 30 12.35 -2.98 4.23
N GLY A 31 12.09 -4.13 4.85
CA GLY A 31 12.89 -4.64 5.98
C GLY A 31 12.77 -3.85 7.29
N ARG A 32 12.01 -2.75 7.34
CA ARG A 32 11.78 -1.96 8.59
C ARG A 32 10.53 -2.39 9.38
N PHE A 33 9.85 -3.45 8.93
CA PHE A 33 8.74 -4.09 9.61
C PHE A 33 9.00 -5.61 9.66
N ARG A 34 8.75 -6.21 10.83
CA ARG A 34 8.83 -7.64 11.07
C ARG A 34 7.74 -8.02 12.06
N TYR A 35 7.12 -9.18 11.85
CA TYR A 35 6.21 -9.78 12.83
C TYR A 35 6.70 -11.17 13.19
N GLU A 36 6.48 -11.58 14.44
CA GLU A 36 6.88 -12.88 14.98
C GLU A 36 5.78 -13.39 15.91
N TRP A 37 5.63 -14.71 15.98
CA TRP A 37 4.69 -15.35 16.91
C TRP A 37 5.42 -15.82 18.16
N VAL A 38 5.10 -15.20 19.30
CA VAL A 38 5.69 -15.53 20.60
C VAL A 38 4.58 -15.73 21.63
N SER A 39 4.61 -16.86 22.33
CA SER A 39 3.66 -17.20 23.40
C SER A 39 4.03 -16.56 24.74
N ALA A 40 3.09 -16.54 25.69
CA ALA A 40 3.30 -15.95 27.00
C ALA A 40 4.40 -16.64 27.84
N SER A 41 4.71 -17.91 27.56
CA SER A 41 5.78 -18.66 28.23
C SER A 41 7.15 -18.51 27.56
N GLU A 42 7.24 -17.87 26.39
CA GLU A 42 8.45 -17.77 25.58
C GLU A 42 9.24 -16.47 25.85
N GLY A 43 9.45 -16.13 27.12
CA GLY A 43 10.11 -14.88 27.52
C GLY A 43 11.54 -14.73 26.96
N GLN A 44 12.31 -15.82 26.95
CA GLN A 44 13.66 -15.82 26.37
C GLN A 44 13.65 -15.52 24.87
N ARG A 45 12.80 -16.22 24.12
CA ARG A 45 12.64 -16.04 22.67
C ARG A 45 12.18 -14.62 22.33
N PHE A 46 11.27 -14.05 23.13
CA PHE A 46 10.88 -12.64 22.94
C PHE A 46 12.09 -11.71 23.02
N GLY A 47 12.95 -11.88 24.02
CA GLY A 47 14.18 -11.11 24.17
C GLY A 47 15.13 -11.25 22.98
N GLU A 48 15.33 -12.49 22.50
CA GLU A 48 16.15 -12.80 21.33
C GLU A 48 15.60 -12.10 20.07
N VAL A 49 14.31 -12.26 19.78
CA VAL A 49 13.64 -11.62 18.64
C VAL A 49 13.72 -10.09 18.72
N VAL A 50 13.48 -9.49 19.88
CA VAL A 50 13.59 -8.02 20.00
C VAL A 50 15.03 -7.56 19.80
N GLY A 51 16.01 -8.28 20.35
CA GLY A 51 17.44 -8.01 20.18
C GLY A 51 17.86 -8.05 18.71
N GLU A 52 17.56 -9.15 18.02
CA GLU A 52 17.85 -9.33 16.59
C GLU A 52 17.25 -8.21 15.73
N PHE A 53 15.99 -7.84 15.96
CA PHE A 53 15.37 -6.78 15.16
C PHE A 53 15.99 -5.42 15.46
N THR A 54 16.34 -5.19 16.72
CA THR A 54 17.00 -3.94 17.12
C THR A 54 18.36 -3.82 16.42
N ASP A 55 19.15 -4.88 16.37
CA ASP A 55 20.45 -4.89 15.70
C ASP A 55 20.33 -4.77 14.18
N HIS A 56 19.31 -5.40 13.60
CA HIS A 56 18.94 -5.21 12.19
C HIS A 56 18.63 -3.74 11.89
N ILE A 57 17.75 -3.09 12.67
CA ILE A 57 17.40 -1.68 12.49
C ILE A 57 18.61 -0.75 12.72
N ARG A 58 19.48 -1.05 13.70
CA ARG A 58 20.73 -0.32 13.90
C ARG A 58 21.65 -0.42 12.68
N THR A 59 21.76 -1.60 12.08
CA THR A 59 22.55 -1.85 10.87
C THR A 59 21.99 -1.09 9.66
N MET A 60 20.67 -1.02 9.52
CA MET A 60 20.00 -0.23 8.49
C MET A 60 20.12 1.29 8.68
N GLY A 61 20.48 1.74 9.89
CA GLY A 61 20.57 3.15 10.24
C GLY A 61 19.21 3.84 10.41
N PRO A 62 19.23 5.17 10.64
CA PRO A 62 18.04 5.99 10.89
C PRO A 62 16.97 5.82 9.80
N SER A 63 15.71 6.01 10.18
CA SER A 63 14.60 5.97 9.23
C SER A 63 14.75 7.06 8.16
N PRO A 64 14.61 6.72 6.85
CA PRO A 64 14.71 7.70 5.78
C PRO A 64 13.53 8.68 5.75
N VAL A 65 12.44 8.38 6.47
CA VAL A 65 11.21 9.19 6.50
C VAL A 65 11.53 10.65 6.86
N ALA A 66 12.37 10.93 7.85
CA ALA A 66 12.65 12.31 8.27
C ALA A 66 13.55 13.11 7.30
N GLY A 67 14.23 12.45 6.37
CA GLY A 67 15.27 13.07 5.54
C GLY A 67 15.11 12.91 4.02
N ASP A 68 14.06 12.21 3.57
CA ASP A 68 13.81 11.97 2.15
C ASP A 68 12.35 12.29 1.79
N ASP A 69 12.17 13.40 1.08
CA ASP A 69 10.86 13.87 0.61
C ASP A 69 10.19 12.85 -0.32
N LYS A 70 10.96 12.05 -1.07
CA LYS A 70 10.39 11.00 -1.93
C LYS A 70 9.81 9.87 -1.09
N VAL A 71 10.48 9.50 0.01
CA VAL A 71 9.96 8.50 0.95
C VAL A 71 8.72 9.04 1.66
N GLN A 72 8.72 10.30 2.08
CA GLN A 72 7.53 10.96 2.65
C GLN A 72 6.34 10.95 1.69
N PHE A 73 6.57 11.34 0.44
CA PHE A 73 5.57 11.31 -0.62
C PHE A 73 4.99 9.90 -0.80
N LYS A 74 5.85 8.90 -0.94
CA LYS A 74 5.42 7.50 -1.10
C LYS A 74 4.71 6.97 0.14
N LEU A 75 5.13 7.35 1.34
CA LEU A 75 4.48 6.95 2.59
C LEU A 75 3.07 7.53 2.70
N LYS A 76 2.86 8.81 2.37
CA LYS A 76 1.52 9.42 2.32
C LYS A 76 0.63 8.72 1.29
N ALA A 77 1.17 8.40 0.12
CA ALA A 77 0.44 7.62 -0.88
C ALA A 77 0.08 6.21 -0.36
N ALA A 78 1.01 5.51 0.29
CA ALA A 78 0.78 4.20 0.90
C ALA A 78 -0.30 4.25 2.00
N GLN A 79 -0.30 5.29 2.85
CA GLN A 79 -1.34 5.51 3.87
C GLN A 79 -2.73 5.68 3.25
N ARG A 80 -2.81 6.37 2.10
CA ARG A 80 -4.07 6.50 1.34
C ARG A 80 -4.49 5.19 0.69
N GLU A 81 -3.54 4.44 0.13
CA GLU A 81 -3.75 3.15 -0.53
C GLU A 81 -4.37 2.12 0.42
N VAL A 82 -3.84 1.97 1.65
CA VAL A 82 -4.39 1.03 2.65
C VAL A 82 -5.81 1.37 3.10
N GLY A 83 -6.24 2.61 2.91
CA GLY A 83 -7.62 3.05 3.13
C GLY A 83 -8.58 2.66 2.01
N ASP A 84 -8.08 2.29 0.82
CA ASP A 84 -8.93 1.96 -0.31
C ASP A 84 -9.79 0.71 -0.04
N PHE A 85 -11.06 0.80 -0.41
CA PHE A 85 -12.03 -0.27 -0.18
C PHE A 85 -11.63 -1.58 -0.86
N ARG A 86 -11.12 -1.52 -2.10
CA ARG A 86 -10.82 -2.71 -2.88
C ARG A 86 -9.64 -3.47 -2.29
N LEU A 87 -8.60 -2.76 -1.85
CA LEU A 87 -7.46 -3.38 -1.18
C LEU A 87 -7.87 -4.01 0.16
N ARG A 88 -8.61 -3.27 1.00
CA ARG A 88 -9.12 -3.81 2.28
C ARG A 88 -10.01 -5.03 2.09
N TRP A 89 -10.85 -5.02 1.05
CA TRP A 89 -11.72 -6.15 0.74
C TRP A 89 -10.91 -7.38 0.34
N LEU A 90 -9.91 -7.23 -0.53
CA LEU A 90 -9.05 -8.35 -0.93
C LEU A 90 -8.38 -8.94 0.29
N VAL A 91 -7.58 -8.15 1.00
CA VAL A 91 -6.83 -8.63 2.18
C VAL A 91 -7.78 -9.28 3.21
N GLY A 92 -8.96 -8.71 3.43
CA GLY A 92 -9.94 -9.27 4.38
C GLY A 92 -10.72 -10.49 3.89
N ARG A 93 -10.66 -10.84 2.60
CA ARG A 93 -11.35 -12.01 2.02
C ARG A 93 -10.42 -13.13 1.60
N GLN A 94 -9.11 -12.89 1.59
CA GLN A 94 -8.08 -13.85 1.19
C GLN A 94 -8.28 -15.23 1.81
N ARG A 95 -8.34 -15.32 3.15
CA ARG A 95 -8.44 -16.62 3.82
C ARG A 95 -9.71 -17.36 3.43
N HIS A 96 -10.87 -16.69 3.50
CA HIS A 96 -12.15 -17.28 3.16
C HIS A 96 -12.19 -17.77 1.70
N ILE A 97 -11.67 -17.00 0.74
CA ILE A 97 -11.68 -17.40 -0.68
C ILE A 97 -10.72 -18.57 -0.95
N LEU A 98 -9.57 -18.61 -0.28
CA LEU A 98 -8.60 -19.69 -0.44
C LEU A 98 -9.03 -20.99 0.28
N GLU A 99 -9.76 -20.89 1.39
CA GLU A 99 -10.20 -22.05 2.19
C GLU A 99 -11.59 -22.58 1.77
N GLU A 100 -12.54 -21.70 1.45
CA GLU A 100 -13.94 -22.04 1.18
C GLU A 100 -14.34 -21.89 -0.30
N GLY A 101 -13.46 -21.30 -1.12
CA GLY A 101 -13.72 -20.99 -2.52
C GLY A 101 -14.35 -19.61 -2.73
N ASP A 102 -14.44 -19.21 -3.99
CA ASP A 102 -15.08 -17.95 -4.37
C ASP A 102 -16.62 -18.01 -4.31
N VAL A 103 -17.28 -16.92 -4.70
CA VAL A 103 -18.76 -16.83 -4.70
C VAL A 103 -19.46 -17.86 -5.60
N TYR A 104 -18.72 -18.54 -6.47
CA TYR A 104 -19.21 -19.62 -7.34
C TYR A 104 -18.74 -21.00 -6.86
N GLY A 105 -18.08 -21.09 -5.71
CA GLY A 105 -17.50 -22.32 -5.18
C GLY A 105 -16.26 -22.79 -5.92
N GLN A 106 -15.60 -21.90 -6.68
CA GLN A 106 -14.35 -22.24 -7.36
C GLN A 106 -13.18 -22.09 -6.40
N GLU A 107 -12.36 -23.12 -6.30
CA GLU A 107 -11.07 -23.05 -5.59
C GLU A 107 -10.14 -22.08 -6.31
N ARG A 108 -9.36 -21.33 -5.53
CA ARG A 108 -8.36 -20.38 -6.02
C ARG A 108 -7.01 -20.76 -5.42
N SER A 109 -5.97 -20.69 -6.24
CA SER A 109 -4.61 -20.86 -5.74
C SER A 109 -4.11 -19.60 -5.04
N LEU A 110 -3.15 -19.75 -4.13
CA LEU A 110 -2.45 -18.62 -3.52
C LEU A 110 -1.71 -17.78 -4.56
N GLU A 111 -1.19 -18.40 -5.62
CA GLU A 111 -0.47 -17.72 -6.70
C GLU A 111 -1.39 -16.79 -7.49
N GLU A 112 -2.55 -17.28 -7.95
CA GLU A 112 -3.57 -16.45 -8.62
C GLU A 112 -4.03 -15.29 -7.73
N TRP A 113 -4.18 -15.56 -6.42
CA TRP A 113 -4.56 -14.56 -5.46
C TRP A 113 -3.49 -13.46 -5.34
N ASP A 114 -2.23 -13.86 -5.19
CA ASP A 114 -1.10 -12.94 -5.08
C ASP A 114 -0.93 -12.10 -6.34
N GLU A 115 -1.10 -12.67 -7.54
CA GLU A 115 -1.08 -11.91 -8.80
C GLU A 115 -2.17 -10.82 -8.83
N VAL A 116 -3.39 -11.16 -8.39
CA VAL A 116 -4.48 -10.20 -8.30
C VAL A 116 -4.15 -9.11 -7.29
N LEU A 117 -3.68 -9.48 -6.09
CA LEU A 117 -3.34 -8.56 -5.02
C LEU A 117 -2.22 -7.60 -5.44
N GLU A 118 -1.13 -8.10 -6.01
CA GLU A 118 0.00 -7.30 -6.49
C GLU A 118 -0.42 -6.30 -7.57
N ARG A 119 -1.26 -6.72 -8.50
CA ARG A 119 -1.82 -5.83 -9.51
C ARG A 119 -2.68 -4.74 -8.88
N VAL A 120 -3.53 -5.08 -7.90
CA VAL A 120 -4.38 -4.09 -7.23
C VAL A 120 -3.56 -3.10 -6.41
N LEU A 121 -2.57 -3.58 -5.66
CA LEU A 121 -1.64 -2.77 -4.89
C LEU A 121 -0.96 -1.74 -5.79
N ARG A 122 -0.31 -2.19 -6.88
CA ARG A 122 0.34 -1.31 -7.85
C ARG A 122 -0.61 -0.22 -8.37
N ASP A 123 -1.79 -0.64 -8.80
CA ASP A 123 -2.83 0.22 -9.36
C ASP A 123 -3.33 1.28 -8.37
N GLU A 124 -3.61 0.89 -7.13
CA GLU A 124 -4.08 1.80 -6.09
C GLU A 124 -2.95 2.69 -5.57
N PHE A 125 -1.71 2.19 -5.53
CA PHE A 125 -0.54 2.97 -5.16
C PHE A 125 -0.25 4.09 -6.17
N ILE A 126 -0.30 3.81 -7.48
CA ILE A 126 -0.16 4.85 -8.52
C ILE A 126 -1.29 5.87 -8.40
N ARG A 127 -2.53 5.42 -8.18
CA ARG A 127 -3.67 6.33 -7.97
C ARG A 127 -3.51 7.19 -6.73
N ALA A 128 -2.98 6.65 -5.64
CA ALA A 128 -2.72 7.39 -4.42
C ALA A 128 -1.61 8.43 -4.62
N GLN A 129 -0.54 8.08 -5.35
CA GLN A 129 0.52 9.02 -5.71
C GLN A 129 0.03 10.15 -6.62
N ILE A 130 -0.86 9.87 -7.58
CA ILE A 130 -1.52 10.91 -8.40
C ILE A 130 -2.29 11.90 -7.53
N ILE A 131 -3.06 11.39 -6.57
CA ILE A 131 -3.82 12.24 -5.64
C ILE A 131 -2.85 13.09 -4.80
N GLU A 132 -1.76 12.51 -4.30
CA GLU A 132 -0.75 13.23 -3.51
C GLU A 132 -0.04 14.31 -4.34
N ALA A 133 0.38 13.97 -5.57
CA ALA A 133 1.06 14.89 -6.48
C ALA A 133 0.18 16.09 -6.89
N THR A 134 -1.14 15.90 -6.89
CA THR A 134 -2.12 16.92 -7.27
C THR A 134 -2.85 17.55 -6.08
N ALA A 135 -2.45 17.25 -4.85
CA ALA A 135 -3.08 17.76 -3.64
C ALA A 135 -2.79 19.25 -3.43
N GLN A 136 -1.51 19.64 -3.49
CA GLN A 136 -1.08 21.02 -3.23
C GLN A 136 -1.26 21.92 -4.45
N SER A 137 -0.85 21.45 -5.63
CA SER A 137 -0.89 22.22 -6.88
C SER A 137 -1.40 21.38 -8.05
N PRO A 138 -2.14 21.97 -9.01
CA PRO A 138 -2.49 21.27 -10.23
C PRO A 138 -1.26 20.80 -11.02
N ALA A 139 -1.28 19.56 -11.51
CA ALA A 139 -0.18 18.97 -12.27
C ALA A 139 -0.67 18.35 -13.59
N SER A 140 0.19 18.32 -14.61
CA SER A 140 -0.11 17.62 -15.86
C SER A 140 0.18 16.12 -15.76
N VAL A 141 -0.24 15.36 -16.77
CA VAL A 141 0.06 13.91 -16.87
C VAL A 141 1.57 13.68 -16.91
N GLU A 142 2.29 14.53 -17.62
CA GLU A 142 3.74 14.48 -17.77
C GLU A 142 4.45 14.75 -16.45
N ASP A 143 4.03 15.79 -15.71
CA ASP A 143 4.58 16.09 -14.38
C ASP A 143 4.39 14.90 -13.41
N MET A 144 3.18 14.33 -13.40
CA MET A 144 2.86 13.17 -12.56
C MET A 144 3.66 11.93 -12.97
N ALA A 145 3.84 11.69 -14.26
CA ALA A 145 4.63 10.57 -14.78
C ALA A 145 6.10 10.66 -14.35
N GLU A 146 6.68 11.86 -14.40
CA GLU A 146 8.06 12.11 -13.96
C GLU A 146 8.23 11.87 -12.46
N VAL A 147 7.34 12.40 -11.62
CA VAL A 147 7.41 12.25 -10.15
C VAL A 147 7.21 10.79 -9.72
N ILE A 148 6.25 10.09 -10.33
CA ILE A 148 5.89 8.71 -9.97
C ILE A 148 6.88 7.71 -10.57
N GLY A 149 7.49 8.03 -11.72
CA GLY A 149 8.40 7.14 -12.44
C GLY A 149 7.67 6.06 -13.23
N VAL A 150 6.52 6.38 -13.82
CA VAL A 150 5.72 5.48 -14.68
C VAL A 150 5.35 6.17 -15.99
N ASP A 151 4.89 5.40 -16.98
CA ASP A 151 4.56 5.93 -18.30
C ASP A 151 3.36 6.90 -18.28
N SER A 152 3.41 7.96 -19.08
CA SER A 152 2.34 8.96 -19.18
C SER A 152 0.99 8.36 -19.57
N ALA A 153 0.95 7.32 -20.42
CA ALA A 153 -0.30 6.66 -20.77
C ALA A 153 -0.88 5.86 -19.59
N GLU A 154 -0.02 5.33 -18.71
CA GLU A 154 -0.45 4.68 -17.47
C GLU A 154 -1.02 5.68 -16.48
N VAL A 155 -0.32 6.80 -16.25
CA VAL A 155 -0.85 7.92 -15.44
C VAL A 155 -2.19 8.38 -15.99
N PHE A 156 -2.29 8.61 -17.30
CA PHE A 156 -3.52 9.10 -17.92
C PHE A 156 -4.71 8.15 -17.70
N ARG A 157 -4.52 6.83 -17.83
CA ARG A 157 -5.57 5.83 -17.52
C ARG A 157 -6.04 5.94 -16.07
N HIS A 158 -5.11 6.10 -15.13
CA HIS A 158 -5.45 6.26 -13.72
C HIS A 158 -6.13 7.60 -13.42
N VAL A 159 -5.68 8.70 -14.03
CA VAL A 159 -6.33 10.02 -13.95
C VAL A 159 -7.78 9.94 -14.43
N GLN A 160 -8.04 9.30 -15.57
CA GLN A 160 -9.41 9.10 -16.07
C GLN A 160 -10.28 8.35 -15.06
N ARG A 161 -9.75 7.28 -14.45
CA ARG A 161 -10.46 6.52 -13.42
C ARG A 161 -10.73 7.34 -12.17
N LEU A 162 -9.77 8.16 -11.74
CA LEU A 162 -9.90 9.06 -10.59
C LEU A 162 -10.90 10.17 -10.85
N ARG A 163 -10.92 10.72 -12.06
CA ARG A 163 -11.93 11.69 -12.50
C ARG A 163 -13.33 11.12 -12.50
N TYR A 164 -13.51 9.91 -13.04
CA TYR A 164 -14.79 9.22 -13.00
C TYR A 164 -15.28 8.98 -11.55
N LYS A 165 -14.35 8.65 -10.64
CA LYS A 165 -14.65 8.53 -9.20
C LYS A 165 -14.76 9.88 -8.47
N GLY A 166 -14.61 11.00 -9.16
CA GLY A 166 -14.67 12.34 -8.57
C GLY A 166 -13.57 12.65 -7.57
N LYS A 167 -12.42 11.94 -7.60
CA LYS A 167 -11.25 12.13 -6.73
C LYS A 167 -10.21 13.11 -7.28
N VAL A 168 -10.29 13.40 -8.58
CA VAL A 168 -9.43 14.35 -9.30
C VAL A 168 -10.32 15.12 -10.27
N MET A 169 -10.07 16.41 -10.45
CA MET A 169 -10.77 17.27 -11.41
C MET A 169 -9.80 18.02 -12.31
N MET A 170 -10.28 18.45 -13.47
CA MET A 170 -9.49 19.32 -14.34
C MET A 170 -9.51 20.74 -13.76
N ALA A 171 -8.33 21.33 -13.57
CA ALA A 171 -8.16 22.65 -12.97
C ALA A 171 -7.76 23.73 -13.98
N GLY A 172 -7.37 23.34 -15.20
CA GLY A 172 -6.98 24.27 -16.25
C GLY A 172 -6.17 23.60 -17.35
N HIS A 173 -5.38 24.39 -18.07
CA HIS A 173 -4.43 23.95 -19.08
C HIS A 173 -3.12 24.73 -18.93
N ARG A 174 -2.01 24.08 -19.25
CA ARG A 174 -0.71 24.70 -19.48
C ARG A 174 -0.33 24.37 -20.91
N ASP A 175 -0.28 25.39 -21.77
CA ASP A 175 -0.17 25.24 -23.22
C ASP A 175 -1.29 24.35 -23.79
N GLN A 176 -0.97 23.14 -24.26
CA GLN A 176 -1.94 22.15 -24.73
C GLN A 176 -2.17 21.01 -23.72
N SER A 177 -1.49 21.02 -22.57
CA SER A 177 -1.57 19.96 -21.56
C SER A 177 -2.63 20.29 -20.51
N PRO A 178 -3.64 19.42 -20.28
CA PRO A 178 -4.58 19.59 -19.19
C PRO A 178 -3.90 19.48 -17.83
N LEU A 179 -4.32 20.33 -16.88
CA LEU A 179 -3.88 20.27 -15.49
C LEU A 179 -4.97 19.66 -14.62
N TYR A 180 -4.56 18.82 -13.67
CA TYR A 180 -5.45 18.09 -12.77
C TYR A 180 -5.16 18.41 -11.32
N LYS A 181 -6.22 18.50 -10.50
CA LYS A 181 -6.16 18.75 -9.06
C LYS A 181 -6.95 17.70 -8.29
N ALA A 182 -6.44 17.22 -7.16
CA ALA A 182 -7.19 16.34 -6.27
C ALA A 182 -8.41 17.06 -5.66
N THR A 183 -9.50 16.32 -5.45
CA THR A 183 -10.72 16.83 -4.82
C THR A 183 -10.82 16.32 -3.39
N GLY A 184 -11.30 17.16 -2.47
CA GLY A 184 -11.52 16.75 -1.07
C GLY A 184 -10.25 16.44 -0.27
N VAL A 185 -9.08 16.88 -0.75
CA VAL A 185 -7.86 16.93 0.06
C VAL A 185 -7.78 18.35 0.58
N GLU A 186 -8.23 18.57 1.82
CA GLU A 186 -7.91 19.81 2.52
C GLU A 186 -6.39 19.84 2.69
N ALA A 187 -5.77 20.97 2.36
CA ALA A 187 -4.36 21.18 2.66
C ALA A 187 -4.24 21.27 4.19
N GLU A 188 -3.69 20.24 4.82
CA GLU A 188 -3.15 20.35 6.19
C GLU A 188 -1.92 21.26 6.18
#